data_AF-A0A919MRZ0-F1
#
_entry.id   AF-A0A919MRZ0-F1
#
_cell.length_a   1.000
_cell.length_b   1.000
_cell.length_c   1.000
_cell.angle_alpha   90.00
_cell.angle_beta   90.00
_cell.angle_gamma   90.00
#
_symmetry.space_group_name_H-M   'P 1'
#
loop_
_entity.id
_entity.type
_entity.pdbx_description
1 polymer ?
#
loop_
_entity_poly.entity_id
_entity_poly.type
_entity_poly.pdbx_seq_one_letter_code
_entity_poly.pdbx_strand_id
1 'polypeptide(L)'
;MSSLPYRALTVATAVALLVLPGSPGRAAEGNHPPATPASLTVGGIACVPGGILVGTTTPQVTASFADADLGAVQGETLTPQFAVWPVGAPAQRTAWSAAELAHPGTVFTTIPSTLVNGGRYRLTARATDAAGAVSAWSPVCTFTVDTTRPQAPTVTSADYPEGTPAGGVGITGKFTFAAARGDQDVVKFRYSSAATGLLEVPADRRGRAVVEITPTAYGTNVVTVQAIDRTGNRSAEATYSFTVIDHEPKVLDQNPDAGVGEPRTVRFWSAVPDTASFTYRLNDGPATTVAAGTDGYATVTVTPDRRGDNFLTITSRTASGIPSPEVRANLYVTVRIPRPEISSPDFPNDGTPPPTAGQQVTIVLRTDSPEVTEFAYSVDFGETQQVVAADENGNATLRHTTVGEYLEVQARARTADGFESDQVVVGWELTPAP
;
A
#
# COMPACT_ATOMS: atom_id res chain seq x y z
N MET A 1 101.92 -6.64 -63.35
CA MET A 1 103.10 -7.41 -62.85
C MET A 1 102.59 -8.54 -62.00
N SER A 2 103.12 -9.72 -62.28
CA SER A 2 102.77 -11.05 -61.81
C SER A 2 102.89 -11.25 -60.31
N SER A 3 102.02 -12.08 -59.72
CA SER A 3 102.42 -13.25 -58.91
C SER A 3 101.20 -14.01 -58.34
N LEU A 4 100.89 -15.16 -58.94
CA LEU A 4 100.45 -16.39 -58.27
C LEU A 4 101.69 -17.08 -57.64
N PRO A 5 101.61 -18.18 -56.84
CA PRO A 5 100.55 -18.72 -55.97
C PRO A 5 101.08 -19.25 -54.59
N TYR A 6 100.20 -19.75 -53.71
CA TYR A 6 100.33 -21.12 -53.19
C TYR A 6 98.98 -21.68 -52.70
N ARG A 7 98.77 -22.98 -52.98
CA ARG A 7 97.57 -23.77 -52.68
C ARG A 7 97.60 -24.32 -51.25
N ALA A 8 96.42 -24.45 -50.64
CA ALA A 8 96.07 -25.60 -49.82
C ALA A 8 94.56 -25.89 -49.97
N LEU A 9 94.24 -27.15 -50.21
CA LEU A 9 92.91 -27.70 -50.44
C LEU A 9 92.28 -28.07 -49.09
N THR A 10 91.06 -27.64 -48.81
CA THR A 10 90.21 -28.28 -47.80
C THR A 10 88.78 -28.35 -48.30
N VAL A 11 88.25 -29.57 -48.37
CA VAL A 11 86.92 -29.91 -48.86
C VAL A 11 85.89 -29.62 -47.76
N ALA A 12 84.87 -28.82 -48.07
CA ALA A 12 83.68 -28.65 -47.24
C ALA A 12 82.43 -28.87 -48.10
N THR A 13 81.68 -29.91 -47.76
CA THR A 13 80.48 -30.39 -48.44
C THR A 13 79.32 -29.43 -48.18
N ALA A 14 78.82 -28.77 -49.22
CA ALA A 14 77.63 -27.92 -49.14
C ALA A 14 76.37 -28.77 -49.34
N VAL A 15 75.52 -28.86 -48.31
CA VAL A 15 74.16 -29.38 -48.41
C VAL A 15 73.24 -28.20 -48.74
N ALA A 16 72.70 -28.20 -49.97
CA ALA A 16 71.63 -27.29 -50.36
C ALA A 16 70.30 -27.81 -49.79
N LEU A 17 69.70 -27.06 -48.85
CA LEU A 17 68.34 -27.33 -48.40
C LEU A 17 67.34 -26.85 -49.45
N LEU A 18 66.72 -27.80 -50.13
CA LEU A 18 65.52 -27.56 -50.95
C LEU A 18 64.33 -27.40 -50.00
N VAL A 19 63.74 -26.20 -49.92
CA VAL A 19 62.46 -25.99 -49.22
C VAL A 19 61.36 -26.56 -50.12
N LEU A 20 60.92 -27.78 -49.80
CA LEU A 20 59.71 -28.37 -50.37
C LEU A 20 58.48 -27.66 -49.79
N PRO A 21 57.42 -27.40 -50.58
CA PRO A 21 56.13 -27.00 -50.02
C PRO A 21 55.67 -28.08 -49.04
N GLY A 22 55.25 -27.66 -47.84
CA GLY A 22 54.66 -28.56 -46.86
C GLY A 22 53.55 -29.37 -47.54
N SER A 23 53.73 -30.69 -47.53
CA SER A 23 52.71 -31.65 -47.94
C SER A 23 51.37 -31.29 -47.29
N PRO A 24 50.23 -31.42 -47.98
CA PRO A 24 48.95 -31.42 -47.28
C PRO A 24 49.02 -32.54 -46.24
N GLY A 25 48.95 -32.17 -44.96
CA GLY A 25 48.79 -33.12 -43.88
C GLY A 25 47.60 -34.02 -44.23
N ARG A 26 47.87 -35.32 -44.37
CA ARG A 26 46.83 -36.32 -44.56
C ARG A 26 45.86 -36.20 -43.39
N ALA A 27 44.59 -35.92 -43.67
CA ALA A 27 43.52 -36.19 -42.72
C ALA A 27 43.65 -37.65 -42.31
N ALA A 28 43.71 -37.92 -41.00
CA ALA A 28 43.62 -39.27 -40.48
C ALA A 28 42.34 -39.92 -41.03
N GLU A 29 42.44 -41.09 -41.67
CA GLU A 29 41.28 -41.84 -42.13
C GLU A 29 40.40 -42.16 -40.92
N GLY A 30 39.31 -41.41 -40.74
CA GLY A 30 38.32 -41.62 -39.67
C GLY A 30 37.82 -40.36 -38.96
N ASN A 31 38.52 -39.22 -39.02
CA ASN A 31 38.13 -38.00 -38.30
C ASN A 31 37.07 -37.18 -39.05
N HIS A 32 35.95 -36.90 -38.41
CA HIS A 32 34.93 -35.96 -38.84
C HIS A 32 35.24 -34.58 -38.26
N PRO A 33 35.29 -33.51 -39.08
CA PRO A 33 35.52 -32.18 -38.55
C PRO A 33 34.32 -31.73 -37.69
N PRO A 34 34.54 -30.81 -36.73
CA PRO A 34 33.46 -30.34 -35.88
C PRO A 34 32.35 -29.67 -36.68
N ALA A 35 31.12 -29.78 -36.20
CA ALA A 35 29.98 -29.09 -36.80
C ALA A 35 30.13 -27.55 -36.68
N THR A 36 29.50 -26.83 -37.60
CA THR A 36 29.40 -25.36 -37.49
C THR A 36 28.59 -25.01 -36.23
N PRO A 37 29.10 -24.16 -35.32
CA PRO A 37 28.37 -23.86 -34.10
C PRO A 37 27.05 -23.15 -34.37
N ALA A 38 26.08 -23.41 -33.51
CA ALA A 38 24.71 -22.92 -33.62
C ALA A 38 24.22 -22.29 -32.31
N SER A 39 22.98 -21.78 -32.32
CA SER A 39 22.28 -21.29 -31.12
C SER A 39 23.05 -20.22 -30.33
N LEU A 40 23.68 -19.29 -31.05
CA LEU A 40 24.41 -18.21 -30.40
C LEU A 40 23.46 -17.33 -29.57
N THR A 41 23.88 -16.98 -28.36
CA THR A 41 23.21 -15.95 -27.55
C THR A 41 24.21 -14.93 -27.02
N VAL A 42 23.73 -13.71 -26.77
CA VAL A 42 24.49 -12.64 -26.09
C VAL A 42 23.62 -12.09 -24.96
N GLY A 43 24.11 -12.13 -23.73
CA GLY A 43 23.33 -11.76 -22.54
C GLY A 43 22.08 -12.64 -22.36
N GLY A 44 22.11 -13.89 -22.82
CA GLY A 44 20.95 -14.80 -22.81
C GLY A 44 19.92 -14.54 -23.91
N ILE A 45 20.15 -13.57 -24.80
CA ILE A 45 19.25 -13.24 -25.91
C ILE A 45 19.72 -13.98 -27.17
N ALA A 46 18.83 -14.77 -27.76
CA ALA A 46 19.11 -15.50 -28.99
C ALA A 46 19.42 -14.54 -30.15
N CYS A 47 20.48 -14.85 -30.88
CA CYS A 47 20.89 -14.06 -32.03
C CYS A 47 19.87 -14.21 -33.18
N VAL A 48 19.38 -13.07 -33.68
CA VAL A 48 18.42 -13.02 -34.79
C VAL A 48 18.90 -12.10 -35.92
N PRO A 49 18.41 -12.29 -37.16
CA PRO A 49 18.65 -11.35 -38.25
C PRO A 49 18.26 -9.91 -37.87
N GLY A 50 19.07 -8.92 -38.28
CA GLY A 50 18.90 -7.50 -37.90
C GLY A 50 19.64 -7.11 -36.62
N GLY A 51 19.94 -8.08 -35.76
CA GLY A 51 20.70 -7.93 -34.53
C GLY A 51 19.84 -7.71 -33.28
N ILE A 52 20.48 -7.78 -32.13
CA ILE A 52 19.85 -7.72 -30.81
C ILE A 52 20.38 -6.55 -29.97
N LEU A 53 19.71 -6.27 -28.85
CA LEU A 53 20.12 -5.26 -27.87
C LEU A 53 20.43 -5.92 -26.55
N VAL A 54 21.47 -5.43 -25.88
CA VAL A 54 22.00 -6.07 -24.68
C VAL A 54 22.22 -5.03 -23.60
N GLY A 55 21.59 -5.24 -22.44
CA GLY A 55 21.57 -4.33 -21.28
C GLY A 55 22.85 -4.31 -20.43
N THR A 56 23.97 -4.78 -20.95
CA THR A 56 25.22 -4.90 -20.17
C THR A 56 26.46 -4.74 -21.06
N THR A 57 27.50 -4.13 -20.49
CA THR A 57 28.82 -3.97 -21.12
C THR A 57 29.70 -5.21 -20.99
N THR A 58 29.29 -6.20 -20.19
CA THR A 58 30.02 -7.46 -19.99
C THR A 58 29.10 -8.67 -20.20
N PRO A 59 28.51 -8.84 -21.39
CA PRO A 59 27.57 -9.93 -21.61
C PRO A 59 28.28 -11.28 -21.58
N GLN A 60 27.61 -12.26 -21.00
CA GLN A 60 27.91 -13.66 -21.26
C GLN A 60 27.45 -14.01 -22.68
N VAL A 61 28.19 -14.87 -23.35
CA VAL A 61 27.84 -15.40 -24.67
C VAL A 61 27.75 -16.91 -24.61
N THR A 62 26.86 -17.47 -25.40
CA THR A 62 26.74 -18.93 -25.53
C THR A 62 26.76 -19.36 -26.99
N ALA A 63 27.16 -20.60 -27.24
CA ALA A 63 26.96 -21.30 -28.50
C ALA A 63 26.93 -22.81 -28.24
N SER A 64 26.24 -23.55 -29.11
CA SER A 64 26.20 -25.01 -29.09
C SER A 64 27.25 -25.57 -30.04
N PHE A 65 28.00 -26.55 -29.55
CA PHE A 65 29.09 -27.23 -30.27
C PHE A 65 28.84 -28.73 -30.29
N ALA A 66 29.15 -29.35 -31.42
CA ALA A 66 29.01 -30.78 -31.62
C ALA A 66 30.06 -31.26 -32.63
N ASP A 67 30.41 -32.53 -32.50
CA ASP A 67 31.28 -33.26 -33.41
C ASP A 67 30.82 -34.73 -33.36
N ALA A 68 30.88 -35.41 -34.50
CA ALA A 68 30.43 -36.79 -34.61
C ALA A 68 31.36 -37.77 -33.86
N ASP A 69 32.62 -37.41 -33.68
CA ASP A 69 33.62 -38.24 -33.02
C ASP A 69 33.66 -38.00 -31.50
N LEU A 70 33.10 -36.88 -31.03
CA LEU A 70 33.13 -36.49 -29.63
C LEU A 70 32.25 -37.41 -28.76
N GLY A 71 32.91 -38.20 -27.91
CA GLY A 71 32.28 -39.25 -27.09
C GLY A 71 32.20 -40.62 -27.78
N ALA A 72 32.53 -40.71 -29.07
CA ALA A 72 32.66 -41.95 -29.83
C ALA A 72 34.13 -42.41 -29.95
N VAL A 73 35.07 -41.46 -29.99
CA VAL A 73 36.51 -41.71 -30.02
C VAL A 73 37.13 -41.35 -28.66
N GLN A 74 37.91 -42.28 -28.10
CA GLN A 74 38.56 -42.06 -26.80
C GLN A 74 39.62 -40.96 -26.91
N GLY A 75 39.52 -39.95 -26.04
CA GLY A 75 40.46 -38.82 -26.02
C GLY A 75 40.09 -37.68 -26.98
N GLU A 76 38.97 -37.79 -27.69
CA GLU A 76 38.44 -36.70 -28.51
C GLU A 76 37.95 -35.54 -27.64
N THR A 77 38.27 -34.31 -28.05
CA THR A 77 37.91 -33.10 -27.33
C THR A 77 37.67 -31.97 -28.32
N LEU A 78 36.69 -31.10 -28.04
CA LEU A 78 36.52 -29.86 -28.77
C LEU A 78 37.03 -28.68 -27.97
N THR A 79 37.84 -27.83 -28.61
CA THR A 79 38.22 -26.52 -28.11
C THR A 79 37.33 -25.45 -28.76
N PRO A 80 36.30 -24.91 -28.06
CA PRO A 80 35.45 -23.87 -28.60
C PRO A 80 36.21 -22.54 -28.65
N GLN A 81 36.06 -21.80 -29.75
CA GLN A 81 36.63 -20.47 -29.94
C GLN A 81 35.55 -19.46 -30.31
N PHE A 82 35.50 -18.35 -29.56
CA PHE A 82 34.65 -17.21 -29.84
C PHE A 82 35.48 -16.05 -30.39
N ALA A 83 34.84 -15.16 -31.14
CA ALA A 83 35.45 -13.91 -31.56
C ALA A 83 34.45 -12.77 -31.65
N VAL A 84 34.86 -11.59 -31.17
CA VAL A 84 34.05 -10.37 -31.16
C VAL A 84 34.82 -9.20 -31.78
N TRP A 85 34.12 -8.31 -32.48
CA TRP A 85 34.70 -7.07 -32.99
C TRP A 85 33.63 -5.98 -33.17
N PRO A 86 33.99 -4.69 -33.10
CA PRO A 86 33.10 -3.60 -33.46
C PRO A 86 32.73 -3.67 -34.96
N VAL A 87 31.48 -3.38 -35.31
CA VAL A 87 31.01 -3.39 -36.71
C VAL A 87 31.85 -2.47 -37.61
N GLY A 88 32.23 -1.29 -37.11
CA GLY A 88 33.02 -0.30 -37.84
C GLY A 88 34.54 -0.51 -37.81
N ALA A 89 35.03 -1.47 -37.01
CA ALA A 89 36.47 -1.72 -36.87
C ALA A 89 36.77 -3.23 -36.85
N PRO A 90 36.60 -3.96 -37.97
CA PRO A 90 36.86 -5.41 -38.02
C PRO A 90 38.30 -5.81 -37.68
N ALA A 91 39.26 -4.89 -37.82
CA ALA A 91 40.65 -5.11 -37.41
C ALA A 91 40.82 -5.24 -35.89
N GLN A 92 39.88 -4.72 -35.09
CA GLN A 92 39.86 -4.85 -33.62
C GLN A 92 39.20 -6.17 -33.18
N ARG A 93 39.46 -7.26 -33.91
CA ARG A 93 38.88 -8.57 -33.64
C ARG A 93 39.63 -9.27 -32.53
N THR A 94 38.92 -9.52 -31.45
CA THR A 94 39.42 -10.29 -30.30
C THR A 94 38.84 -11.69 -30.36
N ALA A 95 39.69 -12.71 -30.36
CA ALA A 95 39.29 -14.10 -30.29
C ALA A 95 39.81 -14.76 -29.01
N TRP A 96 39.03 -15.65 -28.43
CA TRP A 96 39.39 -16.37 -27.20
C TRP A 96 38.80 -17.78 -27.21
N SER A 97 39.45 -18.69 -26.51
CA SER A 97 38.96 -20.06 -26.33
C SER A 97 38.15 -20.17 -25.04
N ALA A 98 37.12 -21.00 -25.06
CA ALA A 98 36.38 -21.39 -23.87
C ALA A 98 36.90 -22.75 -23.36
N ALA A 99 36.30 -23.27 -22.28
CA ALA A 99 36.64 -24.57 -21.74
C ALA A 99 36.41 -25.68 -22.78
N GLU A 100 37.31 -26.66 -22.80
CA GLU A 100 37.21 -27.82 -23.68
C GLU A 100 35.99 -28.67 -23.33
N LEU A 101 35.41 -29.29 -24.36
CA LEU A 101 34.29 -30.20 -24.24
C LEU A 101 34.74 -31.62 -24.51
N ALA A 102 34.32 -32.55 -23.67
CA ALA A 102 34.42 -33.99 -23.90
C ALA A 102 33.12 -34.61 -24.45
N HIS A 103 32.03 -33.81 -24.52
CA HIS A 103 30.73 -34.21 -25.05
C HIS A 103 30.04 -33.03 -25.75
N PRO A 104 29.16 -33.26 -26.73
CA PRO A 104 28.39 -32.17 -27.37
C PRO A 104 27.60 -31.38 -26.33
N GLY A 105 27.56 -30.06 -26.49
CA GLY A 105 26.95 -29.22 -25.48
C GLY A 105 26.95 -27.73 -25.80
N THR A 106 26.27 -26.98 -24.95
CA THR A 106 26.28 -25.52 -25.00
C THR A 106 27.34 -25.00 -24.03
N VAL A 107 28.22 -24.15 -24.55
CA VAL A 107 29.26 -23.50 -23.77
C VAL A 107 28.85 -22.07 -23.48
N PHE A 108 29.08 -21.62 -22.25
CA PHE A 108 28.96 -20.23 -21.86
C PHE A 108 30.34 -19.65 -21.54
N THR A 109 30.60 -18.42 -21.95
CA THR A 109 31.83 -17.69 -21.65
C THR A 109 31.55 -16.19 -21.58
N THR A 110 32.48 -15.42 -21.06
CA THR A 110 32.37 -13.96 -20.99
C THR A 110 33.30 -13.33 -22.01
N ILE A 111 32.86 -12.25 -22.66
CA ILE A 111 33.72 -11.47 -23.54
C ILE A 111 34.93 -10.95 -22.73
N PRO A 112 36.18 -11.14 -23.19
CA PRO A 112 37.39 -10.83 -22.42
C PRO A 112 37.71 -9.33 -22.33
N SER A 113 36.72 -8.46 -22.59
CA SER A 113 36.85 -7.02 -22.56
C SER A 113 35.50 -6.37 -22.25
N THR A 114 35.51 -5.23 -21.56
CA THR A 114 34.32 -4.41 -21.37
C THR A 114 33.94 -3.71 -22.68
N LEU A 115 32.68 -3.85 -23.07
CA LEU A 115 32.10 -3.17 -24.22
C LEU A 115 31.64 -1.76 -23.87
N VAL A 116 31.54 -0.90 -24.87
CA VAL A 116 31.06 0.48 -24.72
C VAL A 116 29.56 0.58 -24.99
N ASN A 117 28.84 1.32 -24.14
CA ASN A 117 27.43 1.67 -24.34
C ASN A 117 27.21 2.40 -25.68
N GLY A 118 26.14 2.05 -26.40
CA GLY A 118 25.88 2.50 -27.78
C GLY A 118 26.75 1.81 -28.84
N GLY A 119 27.74 1.00 -28.43
CA GLY A 119 28.61 0.27 -29.35
C GLY A 119 27.89 -0.90 -30.03
N ARG A 120 28.14 -1.07 -31.34
CA ARG A 120 27.60 -2.18 -32.14
C ARG A 120 28.70 -3.17 -32.50
N TYR A 121 28.49 -4.44 -32.18
CA TYR A 121 29.47 -5.52 -32.26
C TYR A 121 28.97 -6.69 -33.09
N ARG A 122 29.91 -7.51 -33.55
CA ARG A 122 29.69 -8.80 -34.21
C ARG A 122 30.35 -9.90 -33.41
N LEU A 123 29.65 -11.01 -33.23
CA LEU A 123 30.12 -12.22 -32.55
C LEU A 123 30.02 -13.41 -33.50
N THR A 124 31.03 -14.26 -33.50
CA THR A 124 31.04 -15.57 -34.17
C THR A 124 31.70 -16.62 -33.27
N ALA A 125 31.35 -17.89 -33.47
CA ALA A 125 31.98 -19.03 -32.80
C ALA A 125 32.43 -20.10 -33.81
N ARG A 126 33.47 -20.87 -33.48
CA ARG A 126 33.92 -22.09 -34.18
C ARG A 126 34.52 -23.07 -33.16
N ALA A 127 34.87 -24.27 -33.57
CA ALA A 127 35.62 -25.20 -32.74
C ALA A 127 36.78 -25.85 -33.52
N THR A 128 37.76 -26.34 -32.77
CA THR A 128 38.85 -27.20 -33.25
C THR A 128 38.78 -28.52 -32.48
N ASP A 129 38.89 -29.65 -33.16
CA ASP A 129 38.96 -30.98 -32.53
C ASP A 129 40.38 -31.35 -32.08
N ALA A 130 40.55 -32.49 -31.42
CA ALA A 130 41.85 -32.96 -30.95
C ALA A 130 42.81 -33.32 -32.09
N ALA A 131 42.28 -33.68 -33.27
CA ALA A 131 43.04 -33.95 -34.49
C ALA A 131 43.49 -32.67 -35.24
N GLY A 132 43.01 -31.51 -34.81
CA GLY A 132 43.31 -30.20 -35.39
C GLY A 132 42.39 -29.79 -36.56
N ALA A 133 41.32 -30.55 -36.84
CA ALA A 133 40.31 -30.12 -37.81
C ALA A 133 39.47 -28.98 -37.22
N VAL A 134 39.12 -28.01 -38.07
CA VAL A 134 38.50 -26.75 -37.65
C VAL A 134 37.16 -26.60 -38.35
N SER A 135 36.11 -26.26 -37.60
CA SER A 135 34.80 -25.99 -38.17
C SER A 135 34.71 -24.62 -38.86
N ALA A 136 33.70 -24.46 -39.72
CA ALA A 136 33.34 -23.14 -40.22
C ALA A 136 32.87 -22.24 -39.06
N TRP A 137 33.04 -20.93 -39.22
CA TRP A 137 32.45 -19.97 -38.28
C TRP A 137 30.92 -20.01 -38.35
N SER A 138 30.28 -19.87 -37.20
CA SER A 138 28.84 -19.69 -37.08
C SER A 138 28.36 -18.48 -37.91
N PRO A 139 27.06 -18.39 -38.22
CA PRO A 139 26.45 -17.13 -38.65
C PRO A 139 26.81 -15.99 -37.70
N VAL A 140 27.03 -14.80 -38.26
CA VAL A 140 27.41 -13.61 -37.49
C VAL A 140 26.23 -13.14 -36.65
N CYS A 141 26.41 -13.08 -35.33
CA CYS A 141 25.49 -12.42 -34.44
C CYS A 141 25.86 -10.95 -34.29
N THR A 142 24.97 -10.03 -34.70
CA THR A 142 25.18 -8.59 -34.49
C THR A 142 24.41 -8.14 -33.26
N PHE A 143 25.01 -7.33 -32.40
CA PHE A 143 24.33 -6.80 -31.21
C PHE A 143 24.78 -5.37 -30.90
N THR A 144 23.93 -4.62 -30.21
CA THR A 144 24.22 -3.27 -29.73
C THR A 144 24.11 -3.26 -28.21
N VAL A 145 25.08 -2.66 -27.54
CA VAL A 145 25.05 -2.49 -26.08
C VAL A 145 24.22 -1.25 -25.76
N ASP A 146 23.25 -1.40 -24.88
CA ASP A 146 22.40 -0.31 -24.41
C ASP A 146 22.23 -0.40 -22.89
N THR A 147 23.04 0.36 -22.16
CA THR A 147 22.97 0.45 -20.70
C THR A 147 22.39 1.78 -20.23
N THR A 148 21.78 2.53 -21.16
CA THR A 148 21.24 3.86 -20.88
C THR A 148 19.91 3.69 -20.17
N ARG A 149 19.84 4.10 -18.89
CA ARG A 149 18.53 4.14 -18.21
C ARG A 149 17.66 5.23 -18.82
N PRO A 150 16.35 4.98 -19.02
CA PRO A 150 15.40 6.04 -19.32
C PRO A 150 15.39 7.10 -18.21
N GLN A 151 14.95 8.31 -18.55
CA GLN A 151 14.67 9.33 -17.56
C GLN A 151 13.38 9.00 -16.79
N ALA A 152 13.19 9.64 -15.63
CA ALA A 152 11.96 9.46 -14.86
C ALA A 152 10.74 9.86 -15.72
N PRO A 153 9.69 9.02 -15.76
CA PRO A 153 8.50 9.32 -16.56
C PRO A 153 7.71 10.48 -15.95
N THR A 154 6.78 11.04 -16.73
CA THR A 154 5.77 11.95 -16.20
C THR A 154 4.48 11.20 -15.90
N VAL A 155 3.81 11.60 -14.83
CA VAL A 155 2.50 11.08 -14.42
C VAL A 155 1.51 12.24 -14.39
N THR A 156 0.29 12.01 -14.89
CA THR A 156 -0.78 13.02 -14.87
C THR A 156 -2.13 12.36 -14.65
N SER A 157 -3.05 13.04 -13.98
CA SER A 157 -4.45 12.63 -13.86
C SER A 157 -5.37 13.85 -13.86
N ALA A 158 -6.46 13.78 -14.63
CA ALA A 158 -7.52 14.78 -14.60
C ALA A 158 -8.55 14.49 -13.49
N ASP A 159 -8.72 13.21 -13.13
CA ASP A 159 -9.65 12.77 -12.08
C ASP A 159 -9.06 13.02 -10.68
N TYR A 160 -7.72 12.98 -10.57
CA TYR A 160 -6.95 13.22 -9.35
C TYR A 160 -5.79 14.20 -9.61
N PRO A 161 -6.08 15.50 -9.84
CA PRO A 161 -5.05 16.51 -10.06
C PRO A 161 -4.17 16.73 -8.82
N GLU A 162 -2.87 17.01 -9.03
CA GLU A 162 -1.97 17.35 -7.92
C GLU A 162 -2.39 18.65 -7.24
N GLY A 163 -2.25 18.71 -5.93
CA GLY A 163 -2.53 19.90 -5.12
C GLY A 163 -4.00 20.27 -4.95
N THR A 164 -4.94 19.55 -5.59
CA THR A 164 -6.38 19.78 -5.44
C THR A 164 -7.07 18.50 -4.99
N PRO A 165 -7.78 18.50 -3.83
CA PRO A 165 -8.58 17.34 -3.42
C PRO A 165 -9.63 16.98 -4.47
N ALA A 166 -9.70 15.69 -4.83
CA ALA A 166 -10.61 15.22 -5.86
C ALA A 166 -11.07 13.77 -5.60
N GLY A 167 -12.09 13.34 -6.35
CA GLY A 167 -12.65 12.00 -6.31
C GLY A 167 -13.08 11.59 -4.90
N GLY A 168 -12.62 10.42 -4.47
CA GLY A 168 -12.78 9.94 -3.11
C GLY A 168 -12.61 8.43 -2.99
N VAL A 169 -12.79 7.89 -1.78
CA VAL A 169 -12.52 6.46 -1.53
C VAL A 169 -13.44 5.60 -2.39
N GLY A 170 -12.87 4.62 -3.10
CA GLY A 170 -13.63 3.74 -4.00
C GLY A 170 -13.98 4.35 -5.36
N ILE A 171 -13.64 5.61 -5.63
CA ILE A 171 -13.90 6.26 -6.93
C ILE A 171 -12.71 6.02 -7.86
N THR A 172 -12.91 5.27 -8.94
CA THR A 172 -11.85 5.00 -9.94
C THR A 172 -11.50 6.26 -10.73
N GLY A 173 -10.20 6.52 -10.91
CA GLY A 173 -9.69 7.57 -11.79
C GLY A 173 -8.57 7.09 -12.72
N LYS A 174 -8.36 7.81 -13.81
CA LYS A 174 -7.38 7.52 -14.85
C LYS A 174 -6.08 8.26 -14.62
N PHE A 175 -4.97 7.54 -14.72
CA PHE A 175 -3.62 8.05 -14.62
C PHE A 175 -2.88 7.77 -15.93
N THR A 176 -2.29 8.80 -16.52
CA THR A 176 -1.48 8.69 -17.73
C THR A 176 -0.01 8.75 -17.35
N PHE A 177 0.71 7.70 -17.72
CA PHE A 177 2.17 7.64 -17.68
C PHE A 177 2.72 7.97 -19.06
N ALA A 178 3.77 8.78 -19.12
CA ALA A 178 4.47 9.08 -20.35
C ALA A 178 5.97 9.04 -20.14
N ALA A 179 6.69 8.43 -21.08
CA ALA A 179 8.14 8.48 -21.15
C ALA A 179 8.60 9.94 -21.26
N ALA A 180 9.78 10.23 -20.71
CA ALA A 180 10.33 11.57 -20.80
C ALA A 180 10.64 11.94 -22.25
N ARG A 181 10.70 13.25 -22.54
CA ARG A 181 11.05 13.72 -23.88
C ARG A 181 12.49 13.29 -24.20
N GLY A 182 12.66 12.56 -25.29
CA GLY A 182 13.96 12.07 -25.75
C GLY A 182 14.19 10.58 -25.51
N ASP A 183 13.42 9.96 -24.60
CA ASP A 183 13.41 8.51 -24.45
C ASP A 183 12.56 7.91 -25.57
N GLN A 184 13.17 7.09 -26.43
CA GLN A 184 12.52 6.52 -27.62
C GLN A 184 12.27 5.01 -27.53
N ASP A 185 12.78 4.35 -26.48
CA ASP A 185 12.82 2.90 -26.39
C ASP A 185 12.24 2.34 -25.09
N VAL A 186 11.45 3.15 -24.38
CA VAL A 186 10.59 2.71 -23.29
C VAL A 186 9.52 1.76 -23.84
N VAL A 187 9.46 0.54 -23.29
CA VAL A 187 8.50 -0.50 -23.73
C VAL A 187 7.42 -0.78 -22.70
N LYS A 188 7.65 -0.45 -21.42
CA LYS A 188 6.66 -0.62 -20.35
C LYS A 188 6.93 0.33 -19.18
N PHE A 189 5.91 0.51 -18.36
CA PHE A 189 6.01 1.16 -17.05
C PHE A 189 5.80 0.15 -15.95
N ARG A 190 6.52 0.32 -14.85
CA ARG A 190 6.30 -0.38 -13.59
C ARG A 190 5.80 0.64 -12.58
N TYR A 191 4.65 0.39 -11.97
CA TYR A 191 4.03 1.36 -11.07
C TYR A 191 3.51 0.70 -9.80
N SER A 192 3.38 1.49 -8.74
CA SER A 192 2.75 1.06 -7.51
C SER A 192 1.95 2.16 -6.84
N SER A 193 0.93 1.74 -6.10
CA SER A 193 0.15 2.57 -5.18
C SER A 193 -0.33 1.70 -4.02
N ALA A 194 -0.82 2.31 -2.94
CA ALA A 194 -1.44 1.58 -1.84
C ALA A 194 -2.64 0.72 -2.31
N ALA A 195 -3.37 1.18 -3.33
CA ALA A 195 -4.54 0.49 -3.88
C ALA A 195 -4.21 -0.69 -4.79
N THR A 196 -3.14 -0.59 -5.59
CA THR A 196 -2.84 -1.57 -6.65
C THR A 196 -1.73 -2.56 -6.29
N GLY A 197 -0.92 -2.25 -5.27
CA GLY A 197 0.38 -2.90 -5.13
C GLY A 197 1.26 -2.62 -6.36
N LEU A 198 2.24 -3.48 -6.62
CA LEU A 198 3.17 -3.33 -7.73
C LEU A 198 2.66 -4.02 -9.00
N LEU A 199 2.57 -3.26 -10.10
CA LEU A 199 2.12 -3.75 -11.40
C LEU A 199 3.05 -3.26 -12.54
N GLU A 200 2.88 -3.86 -13.72
CA GLU A 200 3.50 -3.40 -14.96
C GLU A 200 2.44 -3.19 -16.05
N VAL A 201 2.66 -2.20 -16.92
CA VAL A 201 1.78 -1.89 -18.06
C VAL A 201 2.63 -1.59 -19.31
N PRO A 202 2.29 -2.16 -20.48
CA PRO A 202 3.00 -1.84 -21.73
C PRO A 202 2.87 -0.37 -22.11
N ALA A 203 3.94 0.21 -22.67
CA ALA A 203 3.88 1.51 -23.30
C ALA A 203 3.36 1.38 -24.74
N ASP A 204 2.52 2.32 -25.17
CA ASP A 204 2.09 2.44 -26.54
C ASP A 204 3.23 2.95 -27.46
N ARG A 205 2.95 3.05 -28.76
CA ARG A 205 3.93 3.53 -29.76
C ARG A 205 4.41 4.97 -29.53
N ARG A 206 3.75 5.73 -28.66
CA ARG A 206 4.10 7.11 -28.28
C ARG A 206 4.79 7.15 -26.90
N GLY A 207 5.12 5.99 -26.32
CA GLY A 207 5.74 5.90 -25.01
C GLY A 207 4.76 6.27 -23.89
N ARG A 208 3.47 5.95 -24.02
CA ARG A 208 2.43 6.28 -23.03
C ARG A 208 1.67 5.05 -22.56
N ALA A 209 1.16 5.11 -21.34
CA ALA A 209 0.20 4.14 -20.83
C ALA A 209 -0.88 4.87 -20.03
N VAL A 210 -2.11 4.36 -20.08
CA VAL A 210 -3.21 4.82 -19.22
C VAL A 210 -3.61 3.66 -18.33
N VAL A 211 -3.68 3.91 -17.02
CA VAL A 211 -4.13 2.94 -16.02
C VAL A 211 -5.28 3.53 -15.21
N GLU A 212 -6.09 2.64 -14.65
CA GLU A 212 -7.17 3.00 -13.73
C GLU A 212 -6.77 2.61 -12.31
N ILE A 213 -6.94 3.54 -11.37
CA ILE A 213 -6.62 3.34 -9.96
C ILE A 213 -7.83 3.75 -9.13
N THR A 214 -8.21 2.89 -8.19
CA THR A 214 -9.30 3.11 -7.25
C THR A 214 -8.73 3.31 -5.85
N PRO A 215 -8.60 4.55 -5.35
CA PRO A 215 -8.02 4.79 -4.03
C PRO A 215 -8.83 4.13 -2.92
N THR A 216 -8.13 3.60 -1.92
CA THR A 216 -8.72 2.85 -0.79
C THR A 216 -8.69 3.61 0.53
N ALA A 217 -8.04 4.77 0.56
CA ALA A 217 -7.93 5.63 1.75
C ALA A 217 -8.09 7.09 1.36
N TYR A 218 -8.71 7.88 2.24
CA TYR A 218 -8.82 9.32 2.10
C TYR A 218 -7.50 10.02 2.45
N GLY A 219 -7.37 11.29 2.08
CA GLY A 219 -6.16 12.08 2.28
C GLY A 219 -5.11 11.83 1.21
N THR A 220 -3.85 12.05 1.54
CA THR A 220 -2.75 11.99 0.58
C THR A 220 -2.46 10.56 0.14
N ASN A 221 -2.58 10.33 -1.16
CA ASN A 221 -2.21 9.10 -1.84
C ASN A 221 -1.03 9.34 -2.77
N VAL A 222 -0.30 8.27 -3.08
CA VAL A 222 0.91 8.33 -3.91
C VAL A 222 0.88 7.22 -4.95
N VAL A 223 1.25 7.57 -6.18
CA VAL A 223 1.57 6.64 -7.26
C VAL A 223 3.05 6.81 -7.61
N THR A 224 3.80 5.72 -7.53
CA THR A 224 5.21 5.67 -7.92
C THR A 224 5.34 4.96 -9.26
N VAL A 225 6.11 5.50 -10.21
CA VAL A 225 6.24 4.97 -11.57
C VAL A 225 7.69 4.96 -12.02
N GLN A 226 8.12 3.89 -12.67
CA GLN A 226 9.39 3.77 -13.39
C GLN A 226 9.12 3.42 -14.85
N ALA A 227 9.85 4.04 -15.77
CA ALA A 227 9.93 3.60 -17.16
C ALA A 227 10.94 2.46 -17.29
N ILE A 228 10.66 1.50 -18.17
CA ILE A 228 11.54 0.38 -18.47
C ILE A 228 11.77 0.32 -19.98
N ASP A 229 13.04 0.33 -20.40
CA ASP A 229 13.41 0.22 -21.80
C ASP A 229 13.39 -1.23 -22.31
N ARG A 230 13.62 -1.38 -23.62
CA ARG A 230 13.69 -2.68 -24.32
C ARG A 230 14.79 -3.63 -23.84
N THR A 231 15.80 -3.13 -23.13
CA THR A 231 16.87 -3.94 -22.50
C THR A 231 16.63 -4.20 -21.02
N GLY A 232 15.54 -3.66 -20.46
CA GLY A 232 15.17 -3.82 -19.06
C GLY A 232 15.78 -2.78 -18.12
N ASN A 233 16.49 -1.76 -18.61
CA ASN A 233 16.99 -0.70 -17.73
C ASN A 233 15.80 0.10 -17.19
N ARG A 234 15.84 0.40 -15.89
CA ARG A 234 14.78 1.13 -15.18
C ARG A 234 15.19 2.57 -14.95
N SER A 235 14.26 3.50 -15.13
CA SER A 235 14.45 4.90 -14.75
C SER A 235 14.54 5.09 -13.23
N ALA A 236 14.91 6.31 -12.82
CA ALA A 236 14.55 6.80 -11.50
C ALA A 236 13.02 6.81 -11.33
N GLU A 237 12.55 6.76 -10.08
CA GLU A 237 11.13 6.82 -9.76
C GLU A 237 10.56 8.22 -9.99
N ALA A 238 9.39 8.28 -10.61
CA ALA A 238 8.52 9.44 -10.60
C ALA A 238 7.44 9.22 -9.53
N THR A 239 7.23 10.22 -8.68
CA THR A 239 6.23 10.19 -7.62
C THR A 239 5.14 11.20 -7.95
N TYR A 240 3.89 10.72 -7.98
CA TYR A 240 2.71 11.55 -8.19
C TYR A 240 1.86 11.53 -6.93
N SER A 241 1.67 12.69 -6.31
CA SER A 241 0.92 12.82 -5.06
C SER A 241 -0.41 13.53 -5.31
N PHE A 242 -1.50 12.92 -4.84
CA PHE A 242 -2.84 13.46 -4.99
C PHE A 242 -3.65 13.28 -3.69
N THR A 243 -4.63 14.13 -3.47
CA THR A 243 -5.46 14.09 -2.26
C THR A 243 -6.84 13.56 -2.58
N VAL A 244 -7.23 12.51 -1.87
CA VAL A 244 -8.54 11.85 -1.98
C VAL A 244 -9.47 12.43 -0.93
N ILE A 245 -10.69 12.82 -1.35
CA ILE A 245 -11.68 13.44 -0.46
C ILE A 245 -12.18 12.42 0.58
N ASP A 246 -12.35 12.89 1.83
CA ASP A 246 -13.02 12.14 2.89
C ASP A 246 -14.51 11.97 2.53
N HIS A 247 -14.94 10.72 2.43
CA HIS A 247 -16.31 10.34 2.07
C HIS A 247 -17.28 10.42 3.25
N GLU A 248 -16.78 10.54 4.48
CA GLU A 248 -17.64 10.56 5.66
C GLU A 248 -18.61 11.75 5.65
N PRO A 249 -19.92 11.51 5.74
CA PRO A 249 -20.86 12.58 5.99
C PRO A 249 -20.63 13.14 7.39
N LYS A 250 -20.79 14.45 7.53
CA LYS A 250 -20.67 15.15 8.80
C LYS A 250 -22.04 15.61 9.28
N VAL A 251 -22.21 15.63 10.59
CA VAL A 251 -23.47 15.94 11.27
C VAL A 251 -23.28 17.19 12.11
N LEU A 252 -24.24 18.11 12.01
CA LEU A 252 -24.32 19.29 12.85
C LEU A 252 -25.71 19.33 13.50
N ASP A 253 -25.77 19.18 14.83
CA ASP A 253 -26.98 19.43 15.62
C ASP A 253 -27.16 20.95 15.76
N GLN A 254 -28.27 21.46 15.22
CA GLN A 254 -28.59 22.90 15.28
C GLN A 254 -29.43 23.26 16.51
N ASN A 255 -29.91 22.28 17.27
CA ASN A 255 -30.70 22.49 18.48
C ASN A 255 -30.33 21.48 19.58
N PRO A 256 -29.11 21.57 20.16
CA PRO A 256 -28.61 20.59 21.12
C PRO A 256 -29.34 20.61 22.47
N ASP A 257 -30.13 21.64 22.76
CA ASP A 257 -30.83 21.82 24.03
C ASP A 257 -32.22 21.18 24.07
N ALA A 258 -32.74 20.66 22.95
CA ALA A 258 -34.08 20.06 22.91
C ALA A 258 -34.18 18.84 23.84
N GLY A 259 -35.30 18.76 24.57
CA GLY A 259 -35.60 17.68 25.50
C GLY A 259 -36.01 16.36 24.83
N VAL A 260 -36.34 15.37 25.66
CA VAL A 260 -36.89 14.09 25.18
C VAL A 260 -38.25 14.33 24.53
N GLY A 261 -38.48 13.71 23.37
CA GLY A 261 -39.72 13.89 22.61
C GLY A 261 -39.82 15.23 21.87
N GLU A 262 -38.84 16.13 22.03
CA GLU A 262 -38.79 17.39 21.30
C GLU A 262 -38.02 17.25 19.98
N PRO A 263 -38.53 17.81 18.88
CA PRO A 263 -37.83 17.76 17.60
C PRO A 263 -36.50 18.54 17.60
N ARG A 264 -35.43 17.90 17.12
CA ARG A 264 -34.13 18.51 16.82
C ARG A 264 -33.94 18.72 15.33
N THR A 265 -33.42 19.89 14.96
CA THR A 265 -33.01 20.15 13.58
C THR A 265 -31.55 19.75 13.43
N VAL A 266 -31.27 18.85 12.49
CA VAL A 266 -29.94 18.32 12.24
C VAL A 266 -29.59 18.54 10.78
N ARG A 267 -28.36 18.99 10.53
CA ARG A 267 -27.84 19.26 9.19
C ARG A 267 -26.73 18.26 8.85
N PHE A 268 -26.85 17.62 7.70
CA PHE A 268 -25.86 16.72 7.11
C PHE A 268 -25.12 17.41 5.99
N TRP A 269 -23.84 17.05 5.80
CA TRP A 269 -23.06 17.47 4.64
C TRP A 269 -21.96 16.48 4.29
N SER A 270 -21.49 16.54 3.05
CA SER A 270 -20.34 15.75 2.57
C SER A 270 -19.42 16.64 1.74
N ALA A 271 -18.11 16.44 1.86
CA ALA A 271 -17.14 17.13 1.03
C ALA A 271 -17.05 16.55 -0.40
N VAL A 272 -17.68 15.39 -0.64
CA VAL A 272 -17.66 14.71 -1.94
C VAL A 272 -18.57 15.46 -2.92
N PRO A 273 -18.03 15.93 -4.07
CA PRO A 273 -18.82 16.54 -5.13
C PRO A 273 -19.94 15.60 -5.60
N ASP A 274 -21.05 16.18 -6.05
CA ASP A 274 -22.21 15.43 -6.57
C ASP A 274 -22.79 14.39 -5.58
N THR A 275 -22.66 14.63 -4.27
CA THR A 275 -23.43 13.90 -3.26
C THR A 275 -24.92 14.11 -3.55
N ALA A 276 -25.66 13.01 -3.76
CA ALA A 276 -27.05 13.05 -4.20
C ALA A 276 -28.05 12.84 -3.05
N SER A 277 -27.69 12.04 -2.04
CA SER A 277 -28.59 11.72 -0.94
C SER A 277 -27.87 11.35 0.34
N PHE A 278 -28.55 11.54 1.47
CA PHE A 278 -28.17 11.02 2.78
C PHE A 278 -29.22 10.02 3.26
N THR A 279 -28.78 8.89 3.80
CA THR A 279 -29.64 7.91 4.48
C THR A 279 -29.27 7.90 5.95
N TYR A 280 -30.24 8.13 6.83
CA TYR A 280 -30.03 8.22 8.27
C TYR A 280 -31.01 7.36 9.06
N ARG A 281 -30.60 6.97 10.27
CA ARG A 281 -31.41 6.25 11.25
C ARG A 281 -31.10 6.78 12.65
N LEU A 282 -32.13 7.13 13.41
CA LEU A 282 -32.02 7.46 14.83
C LEU A 282 -32.26 6.19 15.67
N ASN A 283 -31.31 5.86 16.55
CA ASN A 283 -31.33 4.66 17.39
C ASN A 283 -31.65 3.41 16.56
N ASP A 284 -32.65 2.63 16.98
CA ASP A 284 -33.11 1.41 16.30
C ASP A 284 -34.31 1.67 15.35
N GLY A 285 -34.58 2.93 15.03
CA GLY A 285 -35.70 3.33 14.17
C GLY A 285 -35.54 2.92 12.70
N PRO A 286 -36.53 3.22 11.83
CA PRO A 286 -36.40 2.98 10.41
C PRO A 286 -35.37 3.93 9.76
N ALA A 287 -34.67 3.43 8.73
CA ALA A 287 -33.80 4.27 7.91
C ALA A 287 -34.64 5.17 6.99
N THR A 288 -34.25 6.44 6.90
CA THR A 288 -34.89 7.46 6.06
C THR A 288 -33.87 8.06 5.10
N THR A 289 -34.25 8.28 3.84
CA THR A 289 -33.39 8.86 2.82
C THR A 289 -33.90 10.24 2.41
N VAL A 290 -33.00 11.21 2.35
CA VAL A 290 -33.26 12.58 1.91
C VAL A 290 -32.28 12.97 0.80
N ALA A 291 -32.75 13.77 -0.15
CA ALA A 291 -31.89 14.33 -1.18
C ALA A 291 -30.94 15.38 -0.59
N ALA A 292 -29.71 15.44 -1.10
CA ALA A 292 -28.82 16.55 -0.85
C ALA A 292 -29.26 17.76 -1.69
N GLY A 293 -29.21 18.95 -1.10
CA GLY A 293 -29.36 20.21 -1.81
C GLY A 293 -28.19 20.46 -2.76
N THR A 294 -28.36 21.45 -3.65
CA THR A 294 -27.31 21.86 -4.59
C THR A 294 -26.06 22.42 -3.92
N ASP A 295 -26.16 22.78 -2.64
CA ASP A 295 -25.06 23.20 -1.77
C ASP A 295 -24.35 22.03 -1.08
N GLY A 296 -24.79 20.79 -1.31
CA GLY A 296 -24.23 19.57 -0.70
C GLY A 296 -24.76 19.26 0.71
N TYR A 297 -25.77 20.00 1.17
CA TYR A 297 -26.35 19.85 2.52
C TYR A 297 -27.73 19.20 2.48
N ALA A 298 -28.11 18.53 3.57
CA ALA A 298 -29.50 18.16 3.83
C ALA A 298 -29.86 18.53 5.27
N THR A 299 -31.01 19.17 5.46
CA THR A 299 -31.53 19.47 6.80
C THR A 299 -32.72 18.56 7.08
N VAL A 300 -32.70 17.91 8.23
CA VAL A 300 -33.75 16.99 8.68
C VAL A 300 -34.17 17.31 10.10
N THR A 301 -35.35 16.80 10.47
CA THR A 301 -35.82 16.83 11.84
C THR A 301 -35.81 15.41 12.40
N VAL A 302 -35.24 15.25 13.58
CA VAL A 302 -35.21 13.98 14.33
C VAL A 302 -35.68 14.21 15.75
N THR A 303 -36.34 13.24 16.36
CA THR A 303 -36.89 13.38 17.72
C THR A 303 -36.25 12.33 18.61
N PRO A 304 -35.24 12.69 19.44
CA PRO A 304 -34.71 11.82 20.48
C PRO A 304 -35.82 11.26 21.38
N ASP A 305 -35.80 9.96 21.60
CA ASP A 305 -36.84 9.23 22.35
C ASP A 305 -36.44 8.90 23.79
N ARG A 306 -35.18 9.17 24.16
CA ARG A 306 -34.63 8.86 25.48
C ARG A 306 -33.64 9.93 25.96
N ARG A 307 -33.44 9.96 27.27
CA ARG A 307 -32.42 10.78 27.93
C ARG A 307 -31.02 10.21 27.65
N GLY A 308 -30.01 11.08 27.73
CA GLY A 308 -28.63 10.69 27.45
C GLY A 308 -28.38 10.42 25.98
N ASP A 309 -27.73 9.30 25.68
CA ASP A 309 -27.24 9.00 24.33
C ASP A 309 -28.38 8.66 23.36
N ASN A 310 -28.40 9.36 22.22
CA ASN A 310 -29.21 9.02 21.07
C ASN A 310 -28.30 8.96 19.83
N PHE A 311 -28.19 7.80 19.21
CA PHE A 311 -27.25 7.60 18.13
C PHE A 311 -27.90 7.81 16.77
N LEU A 312 -27.42 8.81 16.04
CA LEU A 312 -27.77 9.03 14.65
C LEU A 312 -26.73 8.34 13.78
N THR A 313 -27.16 7.35 13.01
CA THR A 313 -26.35 6.63 12.03
C THR A 313 -26.61 7.22 10.65
N ILE A 314 -25.58 7.64 9.91
CA ILE A 314 -25.73 8.30 8.59
C ILE A 314 -24.76 7.69 7.57
N THR A 315 -25.26 7.52 6.35
CA THR A 315 -24.46 7.31 5.14
C THR A 315 -24.84 8.37 4.10
N SER A 316 -23.95 8.65 3.16
CA SER A 316 -24.23 9.45 1.97
C SER A 316 -24.03 8.61 0.72
N ARG A 317 -24.59 9.06 -0.41
CA ARG A 317 -24.44 8.42 -1.71
C ARG A 317 -24.26 9.47 -2.79
N THR A 318 -23.26 9.29 -3.65
CA THR A 318 -23.06 10.13 -4.84
C THR A 318 -24.16 9.89 -5.89
N ALA A 319 -24.30 10.80 -6.85
CA ALA A 319 -25.21 10.62 -8.00
C ALA A 319 -24.89 9.36 -8.84
N SER A 320 -23.62 8.93 -8.86
CA SER A 320 -23.19 7.68 -9.49
C SER A 320 -23.45 6.43 -8.64
N GLY A 321 -23.98 6.59 -7.43
CA GLY A 321 -24.38 5.50 -6.56
C GLY A 321 -23.29 4.96 -5.64
N ILE A 322 -22.20 5.70 -5.42
CA ILE A 322 -21.08 5.29 -4.55
C ILE A 322 -21.44 5.67 -3.11
N PRO A 323 -21.49 4.71 -2.15
CA PRO A 323 -21.82 5.00 -0.77
C PRO A 323 -20.60 5.48 0.02
N SER A 324 -20.82 6.33 1.02
CA SER A 324 -19.83 6.60 2.05
C SER A 324 -19.72 5.46 3.06
N PRO A 325 -18.67 5.44 3.89
CA PRO A 325 -18.71 4.75 5.18
C PRO A 325 -19.90 5.22 6.04
N GLU A 326 -20.30 4.38 6.98
CA GLU A 326 -21.31 4.70 7.99
C GLU A 326 -20.68 5.56 9.10
N VAL A 327 -21.32 6.68 9.41
CA VAL A 327 -20.94 7.58 10.50
C VAL A 327 -21.98 7.50 11.61
N ARG A 328 -21.51 7.43 12.86
CA ARG A 328 -22.37 7.42 14.06
C ARG A 328 -22.12 8.68 14.88
N ALA A 329 -23.11 9.56 14.94
CA ALA A 329 -23.11 10.77 15.75
C ALA A 329 -23.97 10.56 17.02
N ASN A 330 -23.57 11.15 18.14
CA ASN A 330 -24.35 11.13 19.38
C ASN A 330 -25.09 12.47 19.55
N LEU A 331 -26.41 12.41 19.58
CA LEU A 331 -27.29 13.51 19.96
C LEU A 331 -27.60 13.37 21.45
N TYR A 332 -26.71 13.90 22.29
CA TYR A 332 -26.88 13.78 23.74
C TYR A 332 -28.04 14.66 24.21
N VAL A 333 -29.05 14.06 24.83
CA VAL A 333 -30.13 14.76 25.52
C VAL A 333 -29.74 14.90 26.99
N THR A 334 -29.60 16.14 27.46
CA THR A 334 -29.15 16.41 28.82
C THR A 334 -30.08 15.77 29.84
N VAL A 335 -29.50 15.03 30.77
CA VAL A 335 -30.22 14.45 31.91
C VAL A 335 -30.13 15.42 33.08
N ARG A 336 -31.26 15.95 33.52
CA ARG A 336 -31.35 16.70 34.79
C ARG A 336 -32.40 16.05 35.67
N ILE A 337 -31.97 15.54 36.81
CA ILE A 337 -32.87 15.08 37.86
C ILE A 337 -32.76 16.07 39.02
N PRO A 338 -33.88 16.63 39.50
CA PRO A 338 -33.86 17.49 40.68
C PRO A 338 -33.32 16.72 41.88
N ARG A 339 -32.45 17.37 42.64
CA ARG A 339 -31.99 16.83 43.93
C ARG A 339 -33.17 16.84 44.92
N PRO A 340 -33.33 15.79 45.75
CA PRO A 340 -34.34 15.81 46.80
C PRO A 340 -34.07 16.92 47.80
N GLU A 341 -35.08 17.72 48.12
CA GLU A 341 -35.14 18.46 49.37
C GLU A 341 -35.55 17.49 50.48
N ILE A 342 -34.73 17.41 51.54
CA ILE A 342 -35.01 16.58 52.70
C ILE A 342 -35.50 17.49 53.82
N SER A 343 -36.70 17.23 54.33
CA SER A 343 -37.29 17.99 55.43
C SER A 343 -38.04 17.08 56.40
N SER A 344 -38.41 17.61 57.56
CA SER A 344 -39.25 16.91 58.52
C SER A 344 -40.15 17.90 59.25
N PRO A 345 -41.47 17.66 59.33
CA PRO A 345 -42.37 18.49 60.13
C PRO A 345 -42.13 18.35 61.63
N ASP A 346 -41.46 17.27 62.07
CA ASP A 346 -41.15 17.00 63.47
C ASP A 346 -39.92 17.79 63.97
N PHE A 347 -39.20 18.47 63.07
CA PHE A 347 -38.08 19.37 63.39
C PHE A 347 -38.37 20.79 62.88
N PRO A 348 -39.36 21.50 63.46
CA PRO A 348 -39.70 22.85 63.03
C PRO A 348 -38.62 23.86 63.44
N ASN A 349 -38.31 24.81 62.56
CA ASN A 349 -37.39 25.92 62.83
C ASN A 349 -38.06 27.06 63.62
N ASP A 350 -38.88 26.74 64.63
CA ASP A 350 -39.70 27.69 65.39
C ASP A 350 -39.37 27.74 66.90
N GLY A 351 -38.37 26.98 67.34
CA GLY A 351 -37.95 26.91 68.74
C GLY A 351 -38.65 25.81 69.55
N THR A 352 -39.53 25.02 68.93
CA THR A 352 -40.04 23.79 69.55
C THR A 352 -38.88 22.81 69.81
N PRO A 353 -38.78 22.20 71.01
CA PRO A 353 -37.72 21.24 71.30
C PRO A 353 -37.74 20.06 70.31
N PRO A 354 -36.56 19.58 69.85
CA PRO A 354 -36.49 18.41 68.97
C PRO A 354 -37.09 17.15 69.61
N PRO A 355 -37.57 16.19 68.79
CA PRO A 355 -38.02 14.89 69.26
C PRO A 355 -36.99 14.20 70.15
N THR A 356 -37.47 13.45 71.14
CA THR A 356 -36.61 12.63 72.00
C THR A 356 -36.14 11.38 71.26
N ALA A 357 -34.90 10.96 71.48
CA ALA A 357 -34.39 9.69 70.97
C ALA A 357 -35.36 8.52 71.26
N GLY A 358 -35.64 7.70 70.23
CA GLY A 358 -36.63 6.61 70.30
C GLY A 358 -38.05 7.01 69.87
N GLN A 359 -38.31 8.29 69.59
CA GLN A 359 -39.56 8.73 68.97
C GLN A 359 -39.57 8.46 67.45
N GLN A 360 -40.77 8.20 66.93
CA GLN A 360 -41.01 8.09 65.50
C GLN A 360 -41.15 9.48 64.90
N VAL A 361 -40.35 9.77 63.87
CA VAL A 361 -40.37 11.02 63.10
C VAL A 361 -40.76 10.75 61.65
N THR A 362 -41.22 11.79 60.98
CA THR A 362 -41.63 11.81 59.58
C THR A 362 -40.55 12.52 58.77
N ILE A 363 -39.99 11.87 57.76
CA ILE A 363 -39.04 12.46 56.82
C ILE A 363 -39.75 12.60 55.47
N VAL A 364 -39.64 13.79 54.88
CA VAL A 364 -40.21 14.14 53.57
C VAL A 364 -39.07 14.36 52.60
N LEU A 365 -39.07 13.58 51.51
CA LEU A 365 -38.18 13.72 50.36
C LEU A 365 -38.99 14.35 49.23
N ARG A 366 -38.65 15.58 48.85
CA ARG A 366 -39.42 16.34 47.87
C ARG A 366 -38.58 16.67 46.65
N THR A 367 -39.10 16.38 45.46
CA THR A 367 -38.52 16.86 44.19
C THR A 367 -39.53 17.63 43.34
N ASP A 368 -40.82 17.43 43.58
CA ASP A 368 -41.93 17.94 42.76
C ASP A 368 -41.77 17.65 41.26
N SER A 369 -41.04 16.57 40.95
CA SER A 369 -40.79 16.13 39.58
C SER A 369 -41.43 14.76 39.38
N PRO A 370 -42.54 14.67 38.63
CA PRO A 370 -43.26 13.41 38.41
C PRO A 370 -42.41 12.34 37.69
N GLU A 371 -41.25 12.71 37.16
CA GLU A 371 -40.28 11.80 36.56
C GLU A 371 -39.51 10.95 37.59
N VAL A 372 -39.43 11.43 38.84
CA VAL A 372 -38.78 10.71 39.94
C VAL A 372 -39.74 9.63 40.41
N THR A 373 -39.33 8.38 40.31
CA THR A 373 -40.16 7.21 40.68
C THR A 373 -39.76 6.57 41.99
N GLU A 374 -38.53 6.79 42.44
CA GLU A 374 -38.05 6.30 43.73
C GLU A 374 -36.93 7.18 44.30
N PHE A 375 -36.71 7.04 45.61
CA PHE A 375 -35.55 7.58 46.30
C PHE A 375 -34.72 6.44 46.86
N ALA A 376 -33.41 6.51 46.60
CA ALA A 376 -32.43 5.72 47.31
C ALA A 376 -31.95 6.52 48.52
N TYR A 377 -32.15 6.02 49.74
CA TYR A 377 -31.85 6.75 50.96
C TYR A 377 -31.20 5.88 52.03
N SER A 378 -30.53 6.53 52.98
CA SER A 378 -30.01 5.92 54.21
C SER A 378 -30.26 6.85 55.38
N VAL A 379 -30.57 6.28 56.54
CA VAL A 379 -30.75 7.03 57.79
C VAL A 379 -29.71 6.54 58.81
N ASP A 380 -29.14 7.46 59.58
CA ASP A 380 -28.20 7.22 60.68
C ASP A 380 -26.97 6.37 60.31
N PHE A 381 -26.38 6.64 59.14
CA PHE A 381 -25.24 5.89 58.59
C PHE A 381 -25.45 4.37 58.48
N GLY A 382 -26.71 3.92 58.39
CA GLY A 382 -27.01 2.49 58.26
C GLY A 382 -26.23 1.84 57.11
N GLU A 383 -25.66 0.66 57.38
CA GLU A 383 -24.77 -0.07 56.43
C GLU A 383 -25.46 -0.48 55.11
N THR A 384 -26.78 -0.30 54.99
CA THR A 384 -27.55 -0.72 53.80
C THR A 384 -28.48 0.40 53.31
N GLN A 385 -28.25 0.82 52.06
CA GLN A 385 -29.11 1.75 51.33
C GLN A 385 -30.52 1.15 51.16
N GLN A 386 -31.54 1.94 51.49
CA GLN A 386 -32.95 1.60 51.35
C GLN A 386 -33.54 2.31 50.12
N VAL A 387 -34.70 1.82 49.66
CA VAL A 387 -35.44 2.40 48.54
C VAL A 387 -36.89 2.67 48.95
N VAL A 388 -37.40 3.86 48.64
CA VAL A 388 -38.81 4.22 48.82
C VAL A 388 -39.37 4.72 47.49
N ALA A 389 -40.54 4.23 47.10
CA ALA A 389 -41.23 4.70 45.91
C ALA A 389 -41.70 6.16 46.11
N ALA A 390 -41.56 6.96 45.07
CA ALA A 390 -42.14 8.29 45.02
C ALA A 390 -43.62 8.22 44.62
N ASP A 391 -44.39 9.22 45.04
CA ASP A 391 -45.76 9.44 44.60
C ASP A 391 -45.83 10.03 43.18
N GLU A 392 -47.04 10.30 42.68
CA GLU A 392 -47.27 10.85 41.34
C GLU A 392 -46.62 12.23 41.09
N ASN A 393 -46.24 12.94 42.16
CA ASN A 393 -45.55 14.23 42.07
C ASN A 393 -44.04 14.10 42.27
N GLY A 394 -43.52 12.88 42.42
CA GLY A 394 -42.09 12.64 42.65
C GLY A 394 -41.66 12.92 44.08
N ASN A 395 -42.55 12.75 45.06
CA ASN A 395 -42.27 12.99 46.47
C ASN A 395 -42.44 11.70 47.28
N ALA A 396 -41.76 11.58 48.42
CA ALA A 396 -41.92 10.43 49.31
C ALA A 396 -41.98 10.88 50.77
N THR A 397 -42.80 10.21 51.57
CA THR A 397 -42.85 10.38 53.01
C THR A 397 -42.54 9.05 53.68
N LEU A 398 -41.58 9.05 54.60
CA LEU A 398 -41.16 7.87 55.34
C LEU A 398 -41.22 8.13 56.85
N ARG A 399 -41.43 7.06 57.61
CA ARG A 399 -41.41 7.11 59.08
C ARG A 399 -40.18 6.38 59.58
N HIS A 400 -39.45 7.02 60.48
CA HIS A 400 -38.23 6.46 61.08
C HIS A 400 -38.29 6.58 62.59
N THR A 401 -37.88 5.54 63.31
CA THR A 401 -37.71 5.62 64.76
C THR A 401 -36.27 6.04 65.04
N THR A 402 -36.12 7.22 65.62
CA THR A 402 -34.81 7.83 65.88
C THR A 402 -33.98 7.00 66.85
N VAL A 403 -32.67 6.92 66.60
CA VAL A 403 -31.71 6.23 67.47
C VAL A 403 -30.53 7.16 67.76
N GLY A 404 -30.05 7.19 69.00
CA GLY A 404 -28.95 8.07 69.40
C GLY A 404 -29.34 9.55 69.54
N GLU A 405 -28.35 10.42 69.49
CA GLU A 405 -28.49 11.87 69.76
C GLU A 405 -28.57 12.72 68.47
N TYR A 406 -28.40 12.10 67.30
CA TYR A 406 -28.38 12.78 66.02
C TYR A 406 -29.07 11.93 64.96
N LEU A 407 -29.90 12.57 64.14
CA LEU A 407 -30.55 11.96 62.98
C LEU A 407 -29.85 12.47 61.71
N GLU A 408 -29.30 11.59 60.88
CA GLU A 408 -28.78 11.96 59.56
C GLU A 408 -29.53 11.22 58.46
N VAL A 409 -29.95 11.94 57.42
CA VAL A 409 -30.61 11.37 56.25
C VAL A 409 -29.82 11.75 55.00
N GLN A 410 -29.50 10.74 54.20
CA GLN A 410 -28.90 10.91 52.87
C GLN A 410 -29.85 10.36 51.82
N ALA A 411 -30.06 11.07 50.71
CA ALA A 411 -30.98 10.63 49.66
C ALA A 411 -30.52 11.03 48.25
N ARG A 412 -30.84 10.18 47.27
CA ARG A 412 -30.76 10.44 45.82
C ARG A 412 -32.13 10.18 45.21
N ALA A 413 -32.58 11.06 44.31
CA ALA A 413 -33.76 10.83 43.50
C ALA A 413 -33.39 9.96 42.30
N ARG A 414 -34.28 9.04 41.91
CA ARG A 414 -34.10 8.17 40.74
C ARG A 414 -35.32 8.19 39.84
N THR A 415 -35.07 8.15 38.55
CA THR A 415 -36.10 8.02 37.51
C THR A 415 -36.25 6.56 37.08
N ALA A 416 -37.38 6.22 36.46
CA ALA A 416 -37.66 4.85 36.00
C ALA A 416 -36.64 4.30 34.98
N ASP A 417 -35.99 5.19 34.23
CA ASP A 417 -34.96 4.90 33.24
C ASP A 417 -33.54 4.81 33.84
N GLY A 418 -33.42 4.84 35.18
CA GLY A 418 -32.21 4.47 35.90
C GLY A 418 -31.19 5.60 36.10
N PHE A 419 -31.56 6.84 35.82
CA PHE A 419 -30.72 8.00 36.14
C PHE A 419 -30.91 8.41 37.62
N GLU A 420 -29.86 8.95 38.23
CA GLU A 420 -29.87 9.41 39.62
C GLU A 420 -29.50 10.90 39.72
N SER A 421 -30.07 11.59 40.71
CA SER A 421 -29.58 12.90 41.14
C SER A 421 -28.26 12.77 41.91
N ASP A 422 -27.58 13.90 42.08
CA ASP A 422 -26.59 14.01 43.15
C ASP A 422 -27.22 13.71 44.52
N GLN A 423 -26.39 13.24 45.44
CA GLN A 423 -26.81 12.96 46.81
C GLN A 423 -26.98 14.25 47.62
N VAL A 424 -28.03 14.28 48.44
CA VAL A 424 -28.24 15.30 49.46
C VAL A 424 -28.12 14.66 50.84
N VAL A 425 -27.53 15.38 51.78
CA VAL A 425 -27.38 14.97 53.18
C VAL A 425 -27.94 16.08 54.06
N VAL A 426 -28.83 15.73 54.98
CA VAL A 426 -29.40 16.63 56.00
C VAL A 426 -29.39 15.91 57.33
N GLY A 427 -29.12 16.62 58.41
CA GLY A 427 -29.23 16.05 59.75
C GLY A 427 -29.77 17.03 60.79
N TRP A 428 -30.23 16.46 61.88
CA TRP A 428 -30.88 17.14 62.99
C TRP A 428 -30.40 16.60 64.33
N GLU A 429 -30.26 17.48 65.31
CA GLU A 429 -30.02 17.08 66.70
C GLU A 429 -31.31 16.59 67.36
N LEU A 430 -31.20 15.55 68.19
CA LEU A 430 -32.29 14.99 68.97
C LEU A 430 -32.19 15.41 70.44
N THR A 431 -33.32 15.42 71.13
CA THR A 431 -33.29 15.55 72.60
C THR A 431 -32.83 14.21 73.20
N PRO A 432 -31.81 14.18 74.07
CA PRO A 432 -31.36 12.95 74.72
C PRO A 432 -32.51 12.27 75.49
N ALA A 433 -32.56 10.95 75.45
CA ALA A 433 -33.51 10.19 76.28
C ALA A 433 -33.15 10.37 77.78
N PRO A 434 -34.16 10.40 78.69
CA PRO A 434 -33.94 10.53 80.13
C PRO A 434 -33.14 9.38 80.77
#